data_AF-A0A532TV72-F1
#
_entry.id   AF-A0A532TV72-F1
#
_cell.length_a   1.000
_cell.length_b   1.000
_cell.length_c   1.000
_cell.angle_alpha   90.00
_cell.angle_beta   90.00
_cell.angle_gamma   90.00
#
_symmetry.space_group_name_H-M   'P 1'
#
loop_
_entity.id
_entity.type
_entity.pdbx_description
1 polymer ?
#
loop_
_entity_poly.entity_id
_entity_poly.type
_entity_poly.pdbx_seq_one_letter_code
_entity_poly.pdbx_strand_id
1 'polypeptide(L)'
;MDPSGEVSEGTTERIRFGGGVDAPELTDYTPPRSGQPGSVEATEFIENLIPLRTTVYLDLNDLSVGGQTGRPYRGEYERLIAVIYTVIDGQWVNINAELLRWGLEEYPGFGWLKYRYYPSEWNPDDWLEENYPYVLD
;
A
#
# COMPACT_ATOMS: atom_id res chain seq x y z
N MET A 1 -6.27 3.32 20.57
CA MET A 1 -5.99 1.90 20.90
C MET A 1 -4.50 1.78 21.22
N ASP A 2 -4.07 0.70 21.86
CA ASP A 2 -2.65 0.44 22.09
C ASP A 2 -2.05 -0.23 20.83
N PRO A 3 -1.19 0.45 20.03
CA PRO A 3 -0.59 -0.14 18.83
C PRO A 3 0.38 -1.28 19.16
N SER A 4 0.82 -1.42 20.41
CA SER A 4 1.68 -2.53 20.85
C SER A 4 0.96 -3.88 20.95
N GLY A 5 -0.37 -3.91 20.80
CA GLY A 5 -1.17 -5.10 21.09
C GLY A 5 -1.02 -6.25 20.09
N GLU A 6 -0.70 -5.99 18.82
CA GLU A 6 -0.92 -7.01 17.77
C GLU A 6 0.07 -7.02 16.59
N VAL A 7 1.05 -6.11 16.53
CA VAL A 7 2.19 -6.22 15.60
C VAL A 7 3.36 -6.77 16.38
N SER A 8 3.73 -8.02 16.11
CA SER A 8 4.83 -8.69 16.78
C SER A 8 6.14 -8.48 16.03
N GLU A 9 7.24 -8.27 16.76
CA GLU A 9 8.57 -8.29 16.18
C GLU A 9 8.97 -9.71 15.74
N GLY A 10 9.83 -9.81 14.73
CA GLY A 10 10.35 -11.10 14.26
C GLY A 10 9.34 -11.97 13.50
N THR A 11 8.16 -11.44 13.18
CA THR A 11 7.16 -12.12 12.33
C THR A 11 7.19 -11.59 10.91
N THR A 12 6.66 -12.38 9.98
CA THR A 12 6.37 -11.93 8.61
C THR A 12 4.90 -11.51 8.54
N GLU A 13 4.65 -10.27 8.17
CA GLU A 13 3.31 -9.72 7.97
C GLU A 13 3.03 -9.50 6.49
N ARG A 14 1.75 -9.61 6.11
CA ARG A 14 1.28 -9.21 4.78
C ARG A 14 0.60 -7.86 4.89
N ILE A 15 1.01 -6.93 4.03
CA ILE A 15 0.54 -5.55 4.03
C ILE A 15 -0.25 -5.32 2.74
N ARG A 16 -1.37 -4.60 2.85
CA ARG A 16 -2.11 -4.05 1.73
C ARG A 16 -2.00 -2.53 1.77
N PHE A 17 -1.86 -1.92 0.60
CA PHE A 17 -1.88 -0.47 0.46
C PHE A 17 -3.19 0.11 1.00
N GLY A 18 -3.07 1.00 1.98
CA GLY A 18 -4.14 1.85 2.51
C GLY A 18 -4.55 2.95 1.53
N GLY A 19 -5.57 3.73 1.89
CA GLY A 19 -6.15 4.77 1.03
C GLY A 19 -6.96 4.25 -0.14
N GLY A 20 -7.32 2.96 -0.13
CA GLY A 20 -8.16 2.36 -1.17
C GLY A 20 -7.45 2.04 -2.48
N VAL A 21 -6.11 2.07 -2.51
CA VAL A 21 -5.29 1.70 -3.66
C VAL A 21 -5.53 0.23 -4.03
N ASP A 22 -5.86 -0.02 -5.30
CA ASP A 22 -6.17 -1.33 -5.87
C ASP A 22 -5.38 -1.55 -7.16
N ALA A 23 -4.16 -2.06 -7.02
CA ALA A 23 -3.34 -2.45 -8.16
C ALA A 23 -3.88 -3.72 -8.83
N PRO A 24 -3.68 -3.90 -10.16
CA PRO A 24 -4.11 -5.12 -10.86
C PRO A 24 -3.48 -6.39 -10.26
N GLU A 25 -4.27 -7.45 -10.18
CA GLU A 25 -3.88 -8.69 -9.50
C GLU A 25 -3.01 -9.59 -10.40
N LEU A 26 -1.90 -10.08 -9.84
CA LEU A 26 -1.13 -11.19 -10.40
C LEU A 26 -1.85 -12.51 -10.16
N THR A 27 -1.96 -13.35 -11.19
CA THR A 27 -2.54 -14.70 -11.07
C THR A 27 -1.50 -15.81 -11.05
N ASP A 28 -0.30 -15.56 -11.61
CA ASP A 28 0.86 -16.45 -11.52
C ASP A 28 2.11 -15.66 -11.12
N TYR A 29 2.71 -16.09 -10.01
CA TYR A 29 3.90 -15.48 -9.42
C TYR A 29 5.19 -16.16 -9.92
N THR A 30 5.09 -17.29 -10.63
CA THR A 30 6.22 -18.04 -11.17
C THR A 30 6.65 -17.45 -12.52
N PRO A 31 7.95 -17.21 -12.76
CA PRO A 31 8.40 -16.75 -14.07
C PRO A 31 8.04 -17.71 -15.22
N PRO A 32 7.51 -17.20 -16.35
CA PRO A 32 7.12 -15.80 -16.57
C PRO A 32 5.84 -15.44 -15.80
N ARG A 33 5.91 -14.40 -14.97
CA ARG A 33 4.77 -13.90 -14.17
C ARG A 33 3.64 -13.49 -15.10
N SER A 34 2.40 -13.66 -14.66
CA SER A 34 1.22 -13.25 -15.44
C SER A 34 0.03 -12.91 -14.57
N GLY A 35 -0.90 -12.12 -15.10
CA GLY A 35 -2.07 -11.64 -14.37
C GLY A 35 -2.94 -10.71 -15.20
N GLN A 36 -3.67 -9.85 -14.51
CA GLN A 36 -4.39 -8.76 -15.14
C GLN A 36 -3.41 -7.83 -15.89
N PRO A 37 -3.84 -7.11 -16.94
CA PRO A 37 -2.94 -6.15 -17.60
C PRO A 37 -2.42 -5.12 -16.58
N GLY A 38 -1.12 -4.84 -16.61
CA GLY A 38 -0.45 -3.95 -15.65
C GLY A 38 -0.04 -4.58 -14.33
N SER A 39 -0.43 -5.83 -14.03
CA SER A 39 -0.10 -6.48 -12.75
C SER A 39 1.39 -6.82 -12.60
N VAL A 40 2.04 -7.23 -13.69
CA VAL A 40 3.47 -7.54 -13.71
C VAL A 40 4.26 -6.25 -13.55
N GLU A 41 3.91 -5.23 -14.32
CA GLU A 41 4.56 -3.93 -14.32
C GLU A 41 4.39 -3.20 -12.97
N ALA A 42 3.21 -3.28 -12.35
CA ALA A 42 2.97 -2.72 -11.01
C ALA A 42 3.82 -3.41 -9.93
N THR A 43 3.98 -4.73 -10.06
CA THR A 43 4.83 -5.52 -9.16
C THR A 43 6.30 -5.13 -9.33
N GLU A 44 6.77 -5.04 -10.58
CA GLU A 44 8.15 -4.63 -10.88
C GLU A 44 8.43 -3.19 -10.46
N PHE A 45 7.47 -2.28 -10.61
CA PHE A 45 7.57 -0.91 -10.12
C PHE A 45 7.83 -0.88 -8.61
N ILE A 46 7.05 -1.61 -7.81
CA ILE A 46 7.24 -1.70 -6.36
C ILE A 46 8.56 -2.40 -6.01
N GLU A 47 8.91 -3.50 -6.68
CA GLU A 47 10.18 -4.21 -6.44
C GLU A 47 11.41 -3.34 -6.74
N ASN A 48 11.30 -2.41 -7.70
CA ASN A 48 12.35 -1.44 -8.01
C ASN A 48 12.36 -0.26 -7.03
N LEU A 49 11.20 0.23 -6.61
CA LEU A 49 11.07 1.37 -5.70
C LEU A 49 11.46 1.01 -4.26
N ILE A 50 11.07 -0.18 -3.79
CA ILE A 50 11.44 -0.73 -2.49
C ILE A 50 12.04 -2.15 -2.64
N PRO A 51 13.29 -2.28 -3.09
CA PRO A 51 13.95 -3.57 -3.25
C PRO A 51 14.01 -4.39 -1.96
N LEU A 52 14.21 -5.70 -2.10
CA LEU A 52 14.35 -6.59 -0.95
C LEU A 52 15.40 -6.05 0.05
N ARG A 53 15.06 -6.14 1.34
CA ARG A 53 15.83 -5.62 2.49
C ARG A 53 15.77 -4.10 2.68
N THR A 54 14.94 -3.38 1.93
CA THR A 54 14.63 -1.99 2.24
C THR A 54 13.88 -1.90 3.57
N THR A 55 14.32 -1.00 4.44
CA THR A 55 13.57 -0.63 5.65
C THR A 55 12.38 0.22 5.24
N VAL A 56 11.19 -0.18 5.66
CA VAL A 56 9.95 0.58 5.46
C VAL A 56 9.33 0.91 6.81
N TYR A 57 8.57 1.99 6.83
CA TYR A 57 7.82 2.47 7.98
C TYR A 57 6.34 2.41 7.61
N LEU A 58 5.51 1.93 8.53
CA LEU A 58 4.09 1.70 8.29
C LEU A 58 3.29 2.68 9.16
N ASP A 59 2.47 3.48 8.51
CA ASP A 59 1.37 4.19 9.15
C ASP A 59 0.14 3.29 9.04
N LEU A 60 -0.30 2.74 10.17
CA LEU A 60 -1.35 1.71 10.22
C LEU A 60 -2.73 2.37 10.29
N ASN A 61 -3.71 1.80 9.59
CA ASN A 61 -5.06 2.37 9.55
C ASN A 61 -5.83 2.07 10.85
N ASP A 62 -5.96 3.04 11.75
CA ASP A 62 -6.64 2.87 13.04
C ASP A 62 -8.14 2.53 12.89
N LEU A 63 -8.73 2.86 11.73
CA LEU A 63 -10.13 2.56 11.42
C LEU A 63 -10.36 1.13 10.92
N SER A 64 -9.30 0.39 10.60
CA SER A 64 -9.41 -0.99 10.12
C SER A 64 -9.57 -1.99 11.26
N VAL A 65 -10.50 -2.93 11.08
CA VAL A 65 -10.75 -4.04 12.01
C VAL A 65 -10.86 -5.34 11.21
N GLY A 66 -10.02 -6.32 11.55
CA GLY A 66 -9.89 -7.60 10.88
C GLY A 66 -11.21 -8.34 10.79
N GLY A 67 -11.58 -8.77 9.58
CA GLY A 67 -12.91 -9.34 9.33
C GLY A 67 -13.15 -10.69 10.01
N GLN A 68 -12.09 -11.41 10.39
CA GLN A 68 -12.18 -12.76 10.96
C GLN A 68 -11.87 -12.76 12.45
N THR A 69 -10.87 -11.99 12.87
CA THR A 69 -10.40 -12.00 14.26
C THR A 69 -10.77 -10.74 15.04
N GLY A 70 -11.28 -9.69 14.38
CA GLY A 70 -11.56 -8.40 15.00
C GLY A 70 -10.29 -7.63 15.42
N ARG A 71 -9.12 -8.02 14.90
CA ARG A 71 -7.84 -7.41 15.28
C ARG A 71 -7.73 -6.00 14.65
N PRO A 72 -7.16 -5.01 15.36
CA PRO A 72 -6.99 -3.68 14.79
C PRO A 72 -6.07 -3.69 13.58
N TYR A 73 -6.15 -2.65 12.76
CA TYR A 73 -5.28 -2.35 11.62
C TYR A 73 -5.38 -3.31 10.44
N ARG A 74 -6.35 -4.24 10.46
CA ARG A 74 -6.44 -5.34 9.49
C ARG A 74 -7.70 -5.26 8.63
N GLY A 75 -7.57 -5.69 7.38
CA GLY A 75 -8.70 -5.84 6.46
C GLY A 75 -9.42 -7.18 6.61
N GLU A 76 -10.39 -7.43 5.73
CA GLU A 76 -11.22 -8.64 5.68
C GLU A 76 -10.42 -9.96 5.68
N TYR A 77 -9.23 -9.96 5.07
CA TYR A 77 -8.33 -11.11 4.97
C TYR A 77 -7.13 -11.06 5.93
N GLU A 78 -7.26 -10.32 7.03
CA GLU A 78 -6.26 -10.24 8.11
C GLU A 78 -4.89 -9.67 7.70
N ARG A 79 -4.83 -8.97 6.56
CA ARG A 79 -3.65 -8.21 6.12
C ARG A 79 -3.63 -6.86 6.83
N LEU A 80 -2.46 -6.40 7.25
CA LEU A 80 -2.30 -5.02 7.74
C LEU A 80 -2.65 -4.04 6.61
N ILE A 81 -3.39 -3.00 6.93
CA ILE A 81 -3.73 -1.91 6.01
C ILE A 81 -2.90 -0.70 6.41
N ALA A 82 -2.03 -0.24 5.50
CA ALA A 82 -1.06 0.80 5.84
C ALA A 82 -0.74 1.74 4.67
N VAL A 83 -0.35 2.97 5.00
CA VAL A 83 0.51 3.76 4.12
C VAL A 83 1.95 3.38 4.38
N ILE A 84 2.68 3.06 3.32
CA ILE A 84 4.05 2.59 3.39
C ILE A 84 4.99 3.75 3.06
N TYR A 85 5.92 4.02 3.95
CA TYR A 85 6.94 5.04 3.79
C TYR A 85 8.34 4.44 3.76
N THR A 86 9.24 5.08 3.03
CA THR A 86 10.69 4.84 3.13
C THR A 86 11.44 6.13 2.85
N VAL A 87 12.77 6.10 3.01
CA VAL A 87 13.65 7.23 2.70
C VAL A 87 14.44 6.91 1.43
N ILE A 88 14.24 7.71 0.38
CA ILE A 88 14.96 7.63 -0.89
C ILE A 88 15.72 8.94 -1.06
N ASP A 89 17.03 8.87 -1.26
CA ASP A 89 17.92 10.05 -1.42
C ASP A 89 17.76 11.12 -0.32
N GLY A 90 17.50 10.67 0.91
CA GLY A 90 17.33 11.55 2.08
C GLY A 90 15.95 12.19 2.21
N GLN A 91 15.00 11.84 1.34
CA GLN A 91 13.62 12.32 1.37
C GLN A 91 12.68 11.19 1.74
N TRP A 92 11.69 11.50 2.58
CA TRP A 92 10.58 10.59 2.84
C TRP A 92 9.72 10.45 1.58
N VAL A 93 9.32 9.22 1.28
CA VAL A 93 8.49 8.89 0.11
C VAL A 93 7.32 8.04 0.55
N ASN A 94 6.10 8.43 0.15
CA ASN A 94 4.88 7.63 0.29
C ASN A 94 4.79 6.66 -0.90
N ILE A 95 5.04 5.38 -0.65
CA ILE A 95 5.04 4.34 -1.70
C ILE A 95 3.65 4.14 -2.31
N ASN A 96 2.58 4.29 -1.52
CA ASN A 96 1.21 4.18 -2.03
C ASN A 96 0.93 5.30 -3.05
N ALA A 97 1.40 6.52 -2.77
CA ALA A 97 1.25 7.67 -3.65
C ALA A 97 2.04 7.47 -4.96
N GLU A 98 3.28 7.00 -4.88
CA GLU A 98 4.10 6.72 -6.06
C GLU A 98 3.46 5.66 -6.96
N LEU A 99 2.99 4.55 -6.37
CA LEU A 99 2.28 3.51 -7.13
C LEU A 99 1.01 4.05 -7.78
N LEU A 100 0.23 4.87 -7.06
CA LEU A 100 -1.00 5.44 -7.56
C LEU A 100 -0.74 6.40 -8.73
N ARG A 101 0.26 7.28 -8.61
CA ARG A 101 0.64 8.22 -9.68
C ARG A 101 1.11 7.48 -10.92
N TRP A 102 2.04 6.56 -10.75
CA TRP A 102 2.53 5.71 -11.85
C TRP A 102 1.37 4.94 -12.51
N GLY A 103 0.49 4.34 -11.71
CA GLY A 103 -0.64 3.58 -12.22
C GLY A 103 -1.64 4.42 -13.01
N LEU A 104 -1.93 5.64 -12.54
CA LEU A 104 -2.80 6.59 -13.25
C LEU A 104 -2.18 7.13 -14.54
N GLU A 105 -0.85 7.23 -14.62
CA GLU A 105 -0.13 7.65 -15.83
C GLU A 105 -0.07 6.53 -16.87
N GLU A 106 0.37 5.33 -16.48
CA GLU A 106 0.59 4.20 -17.40
C GLU A 106 -0.70 3.45 -17.73
N TYR A 107 -1.65 3.40 -16.79
CA TYR A 107 -2.92 2.66 -16.91
C TYR A 107 -4.13 3.53 -16.49
N PRO A 108 -4.39 4.69 -17.14
CA PRO A 108 -5.41 5.65 -16.73
C PRO A 108 -6.85 5.11 -16.77
N GLY A 109 -7.10 4.03 -17.52
CA GLY A 109 -8.42 3.39 -17.62
C GLY A 109 -8.73 2.40 -16.50
N PHE A 110 -7.79 2.15 -15.58
CA PHE A 110 -7.90 1.14 -14.54
C PHE A 110 -8.47 1.73 -13.24
N GLY A 111 -9.25 0.92 -12.52
CA GLY A 111 -9.90 1.31 -11.27
C GLY A 111 -8.96 1.29 -10.07
N TRP A 112 -7.89 2.08 -10.07
CA TRP A 112 -6.83 2.11 -9.05
C TRP A 112 -7.30 2.44 -7.62
N LEU A 113 -8.54 2.87 -7.46
CA LEU A 113 -9.11 3.37 -6.22
C LEU A 113 -10.43 2.68 -5.87
N LYS A 114 -10.57 1.43 -6.31
CA LYS A 114 -11.78 0.62 -6.12
C LYS A 114 -12.18 0.47 -4.66
N TYR A 115 -11.22 0.57 -3.73
CA TYR A 115 -11.41 0.29 -2.31
C TYR A 115 -11.61 1.51 -1.43
N ARG A 116 -11.88 2.68 -2.02
CA ARG A 116 -12.25 3.90 -1.28
C ARG A 116 -13.49 3.75 -0.37
N TYR A 117 -14.29 2.70 -0.55
CA TYR A 117 -15.43 2.42 0.31
C TYR A 117 -15.07 1.79 1.66
N TYR A 118 -13.84 1.30 1.84
CA TYR A 118 -13.40 0.84 3.16
C TYR A 118 -13.01 2.02 4.05
N PRO A 119 -13.23 1.92 5.38
CA PRO A 119 -12.78 2.94 6.32
C PRO A 119 -11.29 3.22 6.17
N SER A 120 -10.92 4.50 6.03
CA SER A 120 -9.56 4.97 5.82
C SER A 120 -9.40 6.33 6.47
N GLU A 121 -8.29 6.53 7.17
CA GLU A 121 -7.91 7.83 7.74
C GLU A 121 -7.31 8.76 6.69
N TRP A 122 -6.83 8.18 5.59
CA TRP A 122 -6.20 8.91 4.50
C TRP A 122 -7.16 9.10 3.34
N ASN A 123 -7.08 10.28 2.72
CA ASN A 123 -7.67 10.55 1.42
C ASN A 123 -6.59 10.43 0.32
N PRO A 124 -6.68 9.44 -0.58
CA PRO A 124 -5.70 9.26 -1.66
C PRO A 124 -5.70 10.39 -2.70
N ASP A 125 -6.74 11.22 -2.78
CA ASP A 125 -6.74 12.39 -3.67
C ASP A 125 -5.70 13.42 -3.24
N ASP A 126 -5.52 13.61 -1.93
CA ASP A 126 -4.54 14.55 -1.37
C ASP A 126 -3.12 14.19 -1.83
N TRP A 127 -2.85 12.89 -2.00
CA TRP A 127 -1.56 12.38 -2.50
C TRP A 127 -1.27 12.75 -3.95
N LEU A 128 -2.29 13.15 -4.72
CA LEU A 128 -2.16 13.54 -6.12
C LEU A 128 -1.99 15.05 -6.30
N GLU A 129 -2.07 15.83 -5.22
CA GLU A 129 -1.91 17.27 -5.27
C GLU A 129 -0.47 17.68 -5.64
N GLU A 130 -0.37 18.81 -6.35
CA GLU A 130 0.92 19.42 -6.68
C GLU A 130 1.65 19.82 -5.39
N ASN A 131 2.87 19.30 -5.21
CA ASN A 131 3.69 19.46 -4.00
C ASN A 131 3.18 18.72 -2.75
N TYR A 132 2.44 17.62 -2.89
CA TYR A 132 2.07 16.77 -1.74
C TYR A 132 3.31 16.45 -0.88
N PRO A 133 3.35 16.92 0.38
CA PRO A 133 4.43 16.60 1.28
C PRO A 133 4.28 15.15 1.73
N TYR A 134 5.27 14.32 1.42
CA TYR A 134 5.23 12.89 1.75
C TYR A 134 5.09 12.60 3.25
N VAL A 135 5.35 13.58 4.12
CA VAL A 135 5.08 13.54 5.56
C VAL A 135 4.47 14.88 5.95
N LEU A 136 3.36 14.86 6.69
CA LEU A 136 2.78 16.08 7.28
C LEU A 136 3.56 16.44 8.55
N ASP A 137 3.99 17.70 8.66
CA ASP A 137 4.69 18.26 9.83
C ASP A 137 3.80 18.31 11.10
#